data_AF-B4H715-F1
#
_entry.id   AF-B4H715-F1
#
_cell.length_a   1.000
_cell.length_b   1.000
_cell.length_c   1.000
_cell.angle_alpha   90.00
_cell.angle_beta   90.00
_cell.angle_gamma   90.00
#
_symmetry.space_group_name_H-M   'P 1'
#
loop_
_entity.id
_entity.type
_entity.pdbx_description
1 polymer ?
#
loop_
_entity_poly.entity_id
_entity_poly.type
_entity_poly.pdbx_seq_one_letter_code
_entity_poly.pdbx_strand_id
1 'polypeptide(L)'
;MAMATGTATTTTAVEQLVAQTLQAATNPSHEIVQKAEAQLSEWEQQPGFFPTIARLSVKLPGSAVDAEVALKVRWMAAVYLKNGIERYWRPNSRQELPAEQKQQIRDVLLQHYDAEEVPQVALQVAVLFGRLARTDYPRFWPDLLPTLMKQLQACSSETDAALQQRILLVLHYVIKALASRRLMAEQRAFEELGSQIFSYLAWDIWATLTGRFLQQVKSGEEAQALSALQRAYIVMRSLRKLIVYGCSKPYKSTDHMNFVEQLFQRLRQCLELRYELRMGPGPARASQLISELERFILKMMIALNELVERHSISFAQLV
;
A
#
# COMPACT_ATOMS: atom_id res chain seq x y z
N MET A 1 -1.36 29.58 30.04
CA MET A 1 -0.40 29.32 28.94
C MET A 1 0.84 28.50 29.35
N ALA A 2 1.10 28.20 30.63
CA ALA A 2 2.31 27.47 31.05
C ALA A 2 2.20 25.91 31.04
N MET A 3 1.00 25.33 30.88
CA MET A 3 0.85 23.85 30.89
C MET A 3 1.13 23.18 29.53
N ALA A 4 0.94 23.89 28.41
CA ALA A 4 1.13 23.31 27.07
C ALA A 4 2.61 23.11 26.68
N THR A 5 3.50 23.92 27.25
CA THR A 5 4.96 23.82 27.02
C THR A 5 5.59 22.67 27.80
N GLY A 6 5.06 22.33 28.99
CA GLY A 6 5.54 21.20 29.79
C GLY A 6 5.23 19.85 29.14
N THR A 7 4.01 19.66 28.64
CA THR A 7 3.60 18.39 28.02
C THR A 7 4.35 18.10 26.72
N ALA A 8 4.57 19.11 25.87
CA ALA A 8 5.28 18.95 24.60
C ALA A 8 6.74 18.52 24.80
N THR A 9 7.44 19.12 25.77
CA THR A 9 8.85 18.78 26.07
C THR A 9 8.99 17.35 26.59
N THR A 10 8.04 16.89 27.43
CA THR A 10 8.04 15.52 27.95
C THR A 10 7.71 14.49 26.87
N THR A 11 6.78 14.78 25.96
CA THR A 11 6.46 13.90 24.82
C THR A 11 7.67 13.70 23.90
N THR A 12 8.43 14.76 23.63
CA THR A 12 9.66 14.67 22.81
C THR A 12 10.75 13.85 23.49
N ALA A 13 10.90 13.93 24.82
CA ALA A 13 11.89 13.14 25.56
C ALA A 13 11.56 11.63 25.54
N VAL A 14 10.28 11.27 25.69
CA VAL A 14 9.82 9.87 25.59
C VAL A 14 10.04 9.32 24.18
N GLU A 15 9.71 10.10 23.15
CA GLU A 15 9.95 9.71 21.75
C GLU A 15 11.43 9.46 21.45
N GLN A 16 12.32 10.33 21.95
CA GLN A 16 13.76 10.15 21.79
C GLN A 16 14.26 8.88 22.49
N LEU A 17 13.78 8.61 23.70
CA LEU A 17 14.14 7.39 24.43
C LEU A 17 13.71 6.14 23.67
N VAL A 18 12.46 6.09 23.20
CA VAL A 18 11.95 4.95 22.41
C VAL A 18 12.73 4.80 21.09
N ALA A 19 13.05 5.91 20.42
CA ALA A 19 13.84 5.89 19.19
C ALA A 19 15.25 5.32 19.42
N GLN A 20 15.91 5.70 20.51
CA GLN A 20 17.23 5.16 20.89
C GLN A 20 17.16 3.66 21.19
N THR A 21 16.12 3.19 21.88
CA THR A 21 15.93 1.75 22.14
C THR A 21 15.65 0.98 20.85
N LEU A 22 14.84 1.53 19.94
CA LEU A 22 14.62 0.93 18.61
C LEU A 22 15.92 0.87 17.79
N GLN A 23 16.76 1.89 17.89
CA GLN A 23 18.09 1.88 17.26
C GLN A 23 18.98 0.79 17.88
N ALA A 24 18.98 0.64 19.20
CA ALA A 24 19.73 -0.41 19.89
C ALA A 24 19.26 -1.82 19.49
N ALA A 25 17.97 -2.01 19.19
CA ALA A 25 17.44 -3.27 18.67
C ALA A 25 17.92 -3.62 17.24
N THR A 26 18.63 -2.70 16.56
CA THR A 26 19.28 -2.95 15.26
C THR A 26 20.79 -3.10 15.35
N ASN A 27 21.35 -3.18 16.57
CA ASN A 27 22.79 -3.27 16.78
C ASN A 27 23.35 -4.65 16.41
N PRO A 28 24.56 -4.75 15.84
CA PRO A 28 25.21 -6.05 15.59
C PRO A 28 25.48 -6.89 16.85
N SER A 29 25.59 -6.27 18.03
CA SER A 29 25.82 -6.96 19.29
C SER A 29 24.54 -7.58 19.85
N HIS A 30 24.55 -8.91 19.99
CA HIS A 30 23.41 -9.69 20.52
C HIS A 30 22.98 -9.24 21.92
N GLU A 31 23.93 -8.91 22.81
CA GLU A 31 23.62 -8.47 24.17
C GLU A 31 22.85 -7.14 24.20
N ILE A 32 23.18 -6.22 23.28
CA ILE A 32 22.51 -4.91 23.17
C ILE A 32 21.09 -5.11 22.64
N VAL A 33 20.92 -5.94 21.61
CA VAL A 33 19.62 -6.26 21.04
C VAL A 33 18.71 -6.89 22.09
N GLN A 34 19.21 -7.89 22.85
CA GLN A 34 18.42 -8.57 23.87
C GLN A 34 17.93 -7.61 24.96
N LYS A 35 18.79 -6.68 25.42
CA LYS A 35 18.40 -5.66 26.40
C LYS A 35 17.36 -4.69 25.82
N ALA A 36 17.53 -4.26 24.57
CA ALA A 36 16.58 -3.38 23.90
C ALA A 36 15.20 -4.05 23.71
N GLU A 37 15.17 -5.31 23.29
CA GLU A 37 13.93 -6.08 23.12
C GLU A 37 13.19 -6.28 24.45
N ALA A 38 13.93 -6.61 25.52
CA ALA A 38 13.35 -6.72 26.86
C ALA A 38 12.73 -5.38 27.32
N GLN A 39 13.42 -4.26 27.08
CA GLN A 39 12.92 -2.93 27.42
C GLN A 39 11.67 -2.57 26.62
N LEU A 40 11.66 -2.83 25.31
CA LEU A 40 10.49 -2.58 24.47
C LEU A 40 9.30 -3.44 24.92
N SER A 41 9.54 -4.70 25.27
CA SER A 41 8.52 -5.61 25.78
C SER A 41 7.91 -5.13 27.11
N GLU A 42 8.70 -4.52 27.99
CA GLU A 42 8.19 -3.93 29.23
C GLU A 42 7.29 -2.72 28.94
N TRP A 43 7.66 -1.90 27.95
CA TRP A 43 6.90 -0.71 27.57
C TRP A 43 5.60 -1.00 26.80
N GLU A 44 5.40 -2.20 26.26
CA GLU A 44 4.14 -2.57 25.58
C GLU A 44 2.89 -2.35 26.47
N GLN A 45 3.05 -2.41 27.80
CA GLN A 45 1.96 -2.19 28.76
C GLN A 45 1.73 -0.71 29.11
N GLN A 46 2.64 0.19 28.74
CA GLN A 46 2.57 1.60 29.12
C GLN A 46 1.61 2.37 28.21
N PRO A 47 0.68 3.19 28.77
CA PRO A 47 -0.20 4.03 27.98
C PRO A 47 0.60 4.98 27.06
N GLY A 48 0.23 5.03 25.78
CA GLY A 48 0.87 5.92 24.81
C GLY A 48 2.12 5.35 24.13
N PHE A 49 2.57 4.14 24.50
CA PHE A 49 3.69 3.48 23.84
C PHE A 49 3.41 3.21 22.35
N PHE A 50 2.32 2.51 22.01
CA PHE A 50 2.00 2.22 20.60
C PHE A 50 1.70 3.47 19.75
N PRO A 51 1.00 4.50 20.23
CA PRO A 51 0.92 5.79 19.56
C PRO A 51 2.29 6.41 19.29
N THR A 52 3.24 6.26 20.22
CA THR A 52 4.62 6.73 20.04
C THR A 52 5.36 5.94 18.96
N ILE A 53 5.24 4.60 18.97
CA ILE A 53 5.76 3.75 17.88
C ILE A 53 5.14 4.15 16.52
N ALA A 54 3.84 4.47 16.47
CA ALA A 54 3.19 4.93 15.25
C ALA A 54 3.79 6.23 14.71
N ARG A 55 4.01 7.23 15.58
CA ARG A 55 4.69 8.48 15.19
C ARG A 55 6.11 8.24 14.70
N LEU A 56 6.85 7.35 15.36
CA LEU A 56 8.20 6.96 14.93
C LEU A 56 8.21 6.13 13.65
N SER A 57 7.10 5.51 13.24
CA SER A 57 7.02 4.70 12.02
C SER A 57 6.79 5.51 10.73
N VAL A 58 6.44 6.79 10.87
CA VAL A 58 6.17 7.71 9.76
C VAL A 58 7.16 8.86 9.75
N LYS A 59 7.36 9.48 8.58
CA LYS A 59 8.24 10.64 8.44
C LYS A 59 7.49 11.90 8.89
N LEU A 60 7.84 12.43 10.06
CA LEU A 60 7.29 13.69 10.56
C LEU A 60 8.13 14.89 10.10
N PRO A 61 7.50 16.05 9.80
CA PRO A 61 8.22 17.27 9.45
C PRO A 61 9.10 17.75 10.62
N GLY A 62 10.33 18.15 10.33
CA GLY A 62 11.26 18.72 11.33
C GLY A 62 12.11 17.71 12.13
N SER A 63 12.10 16.42 11.79
CA SER A 63 12.99 15.44 12.42
C SER A 63 14.45 15.66 11.98
N ALA A 64 15.23 16.34 12.83
CA ALA A 64 16.64 16.69 12.60
C ALA A 64 17.62 15.58 13.04
N VAL A 65 17.25 14.31 12.86
CA VAL A 65 18.12 13.16 13.16
C VAL A 65 18.88 12.76 11.88
N ASP A 66 20.10 12.27 12.03
CA ASP A 66 20.87 11.66 10.93
C ASP A 66 19.97 10.76 10.07
N ALA A 67 19.94 11.03 8.77
CA ALA A 67 18.96 10.46 7.85
C ALA A 67 18.96 8.91 7.85
N GLU A 68 20.12 8.29 8.04
CA GLU A 68 20.27 6.83 8.10
C GLU A 68 19.76 6.24 9.42
N VAL A 69 20.08 6.87 10.55
CA VAL A 69 19.59 6.45 11.87
C VAL A 69 18.08 6.59 11.94
N ALA A 70 17.56 7.73 11.47
CA ALA A 70 16.13 7.96 11.35
C ALA A 70 15.47 6.89 10.48
N LEU A 71 16.09 6.48 9.37
CA LEU A 71 15.54 5.43 8.51
C LEU A 71 15.42 4.08 9.21
N LYS A 72 16.49 3.63 9.90
CA LYS A 72 16.49 2.35 10.64
C LYS A 72 15.43 2.35 11.74
N VAL A 73 15.31 3.46 12.48
CA VAL A 73 14.28 3.63 13.51
C VAL A 73 12.88 3.57 12.90
N ARG A 74 12.61 4.29 11.81
CA ARG A 74 11.29 4.25 11.14
C ARG A 74 10.91 2.86 10.67
N TRP A 75 11.87 2.16 10.05
CA TRP A 75 11.66 0.78 9.60
C TRP A 75 11.34 -0.15 10.79
N MET A 76 12.15 -0.09 11.86
CA MET A 76 11.96 -0.94 13.03
C MET A 76 10.63 -0.62 13.73
N ALA A 77 10.28 0.67 13.86
CA ALA A 77 9.00 1.10 14.42
C ALA A 77 7.81 0.56 13.60
N ALA A 78 7.86 0.63 12.28
CA ALA A 78 6.81 0.10 11.42
C ALA A 78 6.66 -1.42 11.57
N VAL A 79 7.77 -2.16 11.67
CA VAL A 79 7.77 -3.61 11.91
C VAL A 79 7.23 -3.94 13.30
N TYR A 80 7.64 -3.21 14.32
CA TYR A 80 7.20 -3.42 15.70
C TYR A 80 5.70 -3.14 15.85
N LEU A 81 5.21 -2.02 15.31
CA LEU A 81 3.79 -1.66 15.32
C LEU A 81 2.94 -2.70 14.61
N LYS A 82 3.42 -3.21 13.48
CA LYS A 82 2.77 -4.28 12.72
C LYS A 82 2.55 -5.52 13.59
N ASN A 83 3.54 -5.92 14.39
CA ASN A 83 3.44 -7.06 15.32
C ASN A 83 2.54 -6.73 16.52
N GLY A 84 2.62 -5.49 17.03
CA GLY A 84 1.77 -4.98 18.08
C GLY A 84 0.28 -5.03 17.71
N ILE A 85 -0.09 -4.64 16.50
CA ILE A 85 -1.47 -4.71 16.00
C ILE A 85 -1.99 -6.16 15.97
N GLU A 86 -1.16 -7.16 15.66
CA GLU A 86 -1.61 -8.56 15.70
C GLU A 86 -1.99 -9.04 17.09
N ARG A 87 -1.29 -8.54 18.12
CA ARG A 87 -1.46 -8.94 19.52
C ARG A 87 -2.52 -8.11 20.24
N TYR A 88 -2.47 -6.80 20.08
CA TYR A 88 -3.14 -5.84 20.94
C TYR A 88 -4.35 -5.15 20.28
N TRP A 89 -4.61 -5.38 18.98
CA TRP A 89 -5.72 -4.71 18.29
C TRP A 89 -7.05 -5.45 18.38
N ARG A 90 -7.04 -6.76 18.61
CA ARG A 90 -8.25 -7.59 18.58
C ARG A 90 -9.22 -7.19 19.69
N PRO A 91 -10.51 -6.98 19.38
CA PRO A 91 -11.53 -6.74 20.40
C PRO A 91 -11.61 -7.86 21.43
N ASN A 92 -11.83 -7.50 22.70
CA ASN A 92 -11.98 -8.39 23.85
C ASN A 92 -10.74 -9.24 24.16
N SER A 93 -9.56 -8.86 23.67
CA SER A 93 -8.31 -9.47 24.13
C SER A 93 -7.95 -8.93 25.52
N ARG A 94 -7.29 -9.74 26.35
CA ARG A 94 -6.85 -9.31 27.70
C ARG A 94 -5.92 -8.10 27.68
N GLN A 95 -5.29 -7.84 26.55
CA GLN A 95 -4.31 -6.77 26.36
C GLN A 95 -4.80 -5.79 25.28
N GLU A 96 -6.10 -5.70 25.04
CA GLU A 96 -6.63 -4.83 23.99
C GLU A 96 -6.20 -3.37 24.23
N LEU A 97 -5.73 -2.72 23.16
CA LEU A 97 -5.42 -1.30 23.21
C LEU A 97 -6.69 -0.47 23.42
N PRO A 98 -6.65 0.54 24.31
CA PRO A 98 -7.75 1.49 24.48
C PRO A 98 -8.17 2.14 23.15
N ALA A 99 -9.46 2.44 23.00
CA ALA A 99 -10.02 3.00 21.78
C ALA A 99 -9.34 4.33 21.39
N GLU A 100 -8.94 5.13 22.37
CA GLU A 100 -8.24 6.40 22.20
C GLU A 100 -6.86 6.18 21.56
N GLN A 101 -6.11 5.18 22.02
CA GLN A 101 -4.80 4.86 21.44
C GLN A 101 -4.94 4.31 20.01
N LYS A 102 -5.95 3.48 19.77
CA LYS A 102 -6.26 2.99 18.41
C LYS A 102 -6.60 4.15 17.47
N GLN A 103 -7.38 5.12 17.92
CA GLN A 103 -7.70 6.32 17.15
C GLN A 103 -6.45 7.15 16.86
N GLN A 104 -5.61 7.44 17.86
CA GLN A 104 -4.35 8.17 17.67
C GLN A 104 -3.43 7.51 16.64
N ILE A 105 -3.31 6.19 16.68
CA ILE A 105 -2.50 5.44 15.71
C ILE A 105 -3.07 5.60 14.30
N ARG A 106 -4.40 5.47 14.13
CA ARG A 106 -5.07 5.66 12.82
C ARG A 106 -4.87 7.07 12.28
N ASP A 107 -5.01 8.09 13.12
CA ASP A 107 -4.87 9.50 12.74
C ASP A 107 -3.44 9.82 12.29
N VAL A 108 -2.44 9.44 13.08
CA VAL A 108 -1.03 9.65 12.75
C VAL A 108 -0.65 8.97 11.45
N LEU A 109 -1.09 7.72 11.25
CA LEU A 109 -0.80 6.99 10.02
C LEU A 109 -1.47 7.67 8.82
N LEU A 110 -2.77 7.99 8.91
CA LEU A 110 -3.50 8.59 7.79
C LEU A 110 -2.96 9.98 7.41
N GLN A 111 -2.47 10.74 8.38
CA GLN A 111 -1.94 12.09 8.16
C GLN A 111 -0.55 12.10 7.52
N HIS A 112 0.26 11.06 7.71
CA HIS A 112 1.70 11.12 7.39
C HIS A 112 2.26 9.96 6.55
N TYR A 113 1.44 8.98 6.15
CA TYR A 113 1.93 7.82 5.39
C TYR A 113 2.57 8.19 4.04
N ASP A 114 2.14 9.30 3.46
CA ASP A 114 2.47 9.76 2.11
C ASP A 114 3.83 10.48 2.02
N ALA A 115 4.39 10.86 3.17
CA ALA A 115 5.70 11.51 3.29
C ALA A 115 6.89 10.53 3.22
N GLU A 116 6.67 9.22 3.34
CA GLU A 116 7.76 8.24 3.35
C GLU A 116 8.28 7.95 1.93
N GLU A 117 9.45 8.50 1.61
CA GLU A 117 10.08 8.36 0.30
C GLU A 117 10.81 7.02 0.13
N VAL A 118 11.19 6.34 1.23
CA VAL A 118 11.96 5.10 1.16
C VAL A 118 11.02 3.91 0.89
N PRO A 119 11.14 3.21 -0.27
CA PRO A 119 10.16 2.20 -0.69
C PRO A 119 9.97 1.05 0.30
N GLN A 120 11.04 0.63 1.00
CA GLN A 120 10.98 -0.46 1.96
C GLN A 120 10.15 -0.11 3.20
N VAL A 121 10.23 1.14 3.67
CA VAL A 121 9.43 1.62 4.81
C VAL A 121 8.00 1.89 4.37
N ALA A 122 7.80 2.56 3.22
CA ALA A 122 6.48 2.77 2.64
C ALA A 122 5.71 1.45 2.46
N LEU A 123 6.40 0.36 2.09
CA LEU A 123 5.82 -0.97 2.03
C LEU A 123 5.35 -1.50 3.40
N GLN A 124 6.15 -1.34 4.46
CA GLN A 124 5.72 -1.74 5.81
C GLN A 124 4.50 -0.94 6.27
N VAL A 125 4.48 0.37 6.01
CA VAL A 125 3.34 1.24 6.29
C VAL A 125 2.11 0.77 5.49
N ALA A 126 2.23 0.49 4.19
CA ALA A 126 1.11 -0.01 3.40
C ALA A 126 0.57 -1.37 3.92
N VAL A 127 1.45 -2.28 4.35
CA VAL A 127 1.04 -3.54 5.00
C VAL A 127 0.28 -3.26 6.30
N LEU A 128 0.72 -2.28 7.08
CA LEU A 128 0.06 -1.84 8.31
C LEU A 128 -1.37 -1.38 8.05
N PHE A 129 -1.56 -0.50 7.06
CA PHE A 129 -2.87 -0.04 6.61
C PHE A 129 -3.77 -1.21 6.21
N GLY A 130 -3.26 -2.19 5.47
CA GLY A 130 -4.01 -3.39 5.11
C GLY A 130 -4.48 -4.18 6.35
N ARG A 131 -3.60 -4.37 7.35
CA ARG A 131 -3.95 -5.08 8.59
C ARG A 131 -5.04 -4.38 9.37
N LEU A 132 -4.89 -3.08 9.59
CA LEU A 132 -5.85 -2.24 10.29
C LEU A 132 -7.19 -2.16 9.54
N ALA A 133 -7.16 -1.92 8.22
CA ALA A 133 -8.36 -1.87 7.40
C ALA A 133 -9.15 -3.19 7.47
N ARG A 134 -8.47 -4.34 7.56
CA ARG A 134 -9.13 -5.64 7.68
C ARG A 134 -10.01 -5.77 8.92
N THR A 135 -9.73 -5.06 10.01
CA THR A 135 -10.55 -5.11 11.23
C THR A 135 -11.44 -3.89 11.37
N ASP A 136 -10.95 -2.72 10.97
CA ASP A 136 -11.55 -1.45 11.38
C ASP A 136 -12.43 -0.84 10.29
N TYR A 137 -12.12 -1.08 9.02
CA TYR A 137 -12.87 -0.48 7.91
C TYR A 137 -14.16 -1.26 7.61
N PRO A 138 -15.32 -0.61 7.41
CA PRO A 138 -15.56 0.84 7.45
C PRO A 138 -15.95 1.38 8.83
N ARG A 139 -16.32 0.51 9.79
CA ARG A 139 -17.00 0.91 11.03
C ARG A 139 -16.21 1.87 11.92
N PHE A 140 -14.93 1.60 12.13
CA PHE A 140 -14.06 2.35 13.05
C PHE A 140 -13.08 3.26 12.31
N TRP A 141 -12.98 3.15 10.98
CA TRP A 141 -12.09 3.97 10.16
C TRP A 141 -12.76 4.42 8.85
N PRO A 142 -13.91 5.12 8.92
CA PRO A 142 -14.71 5.45 7.74
C PRO A 142 -13.96 6.37 6.75
N ASP A 143 -13.11 7.26 7.25
CA ASP A 143 -12.42 8.27 6.43
C ASP A 143 -11.24 7.71 5.63
N LEU A 144 -10.86 6.45 5.85
CA LEU A 144 -9.70 5.83 5.19
C LEU A 144 -9.82 5.87 3.67
N LEU A 145 -10.84 5.23 3.10
CA LEU A 145 -10.98 5.14 1.64
C LEU A 145 -11.26 6.52 1.00
N PRO A 146 -12.18 7.36 1.54
CA PRO A 146 -12.40 8.70 1.01
C PRO A 146 -11.12 9.56 0.96
N THR A 147 -10.28 9.50 2.00
CA THR A 147 -9.02 10.24 2.05
C THR A 147 -8.05 9.76 0.97
N LEU A 148 -7.83 8.45 0.86
CA LEU A 148 -6.95 7.87 -0.17
C LEU A 148 -7.43 8.22 -1.59
N MET A 149 -8.74 8.14 -1.85
CA MET A 149 -9.31 8.45 -3.16
C MET A 149 -9.18 9.93 -3.50
N LYS A 150 -9.46 10.83 -2.54
CA LYS A 150 -9.30 12.27 -2.73
C LYS A 150 -7.85 12.65 -3.01
N GLN A 151 -6.89 12.09 -2.28
CA GLN A 151 -5.47 12.32 -2.51
C GLN A 151 -5.02 11.76 -3.86
N LEU A 152 -5.51 10.57 -4.25
CA LEU A 152 -5.22 9.98 -5.56
C LEU A 152 -5.75 10.85 -6.71
N GLN A 153 -6.94 11.41 -6.57
CA GLN A 153 -7.56 12.32 -7.54
C GLN A 153 -6.85 13.68 -7.64
N ALA A 154 -6.17 14.12 -6.57
CA ALA A 154 -5.40 15.34 -6.57
C ALA A 154 -4.06 15.21 -7.34
N CYS A 155 -3.54 13.98 -7.49
CA CYS A 155 -2.34 13.72 -8.30
C CYS A 155 -2.67 13.91 -9.78
N SER A 156 -2.20 15.01 -10.39
CA SER A 156 -2.58 15.40 -11.76
C SER A 156 -1.41 15.46 -12.73
N SER A 157 -0.18 15.61 -12.22
CA SER A 157 1.02 15.77 -13.03
C SER A 157 2.04 14.65 -12.79
N GLU A 158 3.06 14.57 -13.67
CA GLU A 158 4.19 13.64 -13.47
C GLU A 158 5.07 14.02 -12.27
N THR A 159 5.02 15.25 -11.77
CA THR A 159 5.71 15.63 -10.52
C THR A 159 5.15 14.88 -9.31
N ASP A 160 3.90 14.45 -9.38
CA ASP A 160 3.23 13.72 -8.30
C ASP A 160 3.43 12.20 -8.41
N ALA A 161 4.20 11.69 -9.39
CA ALA A 161 4.30 10.27 -9.69
C ALA A 161 4.72 9.43 -8.47
N ALA A 162 5.70 9.91 -7.71
CA ALA A 162 6.18 9.22 -6.50
C ALA A 162 5.11 9.19 -5.40
N LEU A 163 4.38 10.29 -5.21
CA LEU A 163 3.27 10.37 -4.26
C LEU A 163 2.13 9.45 -4.68
N GLN A 164 1.71 9.52 -5.94
CA GLN A 164 0.69 8.66 -6.52
C GLN A 164 1.03 7.18 -6.32
N GLN A 165 2.29 6.79 -6.53
CA GLN A 165 2.75 5.42 -6.30
C GLN A 165 2.57 4.96 -4.84
N ARG A 166 2.86 5.83 -3.87
CA ARG A 166 2.68 5.52 -2.43
C ARG A 166 1.21 5.38 -2.06
N ILE A 167 0.36 6.28 -2.55
CA ILE A 167 -1.10 6.21 -2.34
C ILE A 167 -1.66 4.91 -2.93
N LEU A 168 -1.29 4.58 -4.17
CA LEU A 168 -1.70 3.35 -4.84
C LEU A 168 -1.24 2.10 -4.09
N LEU A 169 -0.04 2.11 -3.52
CA LEU A 169 0.47 1.00 -2.73
C LEU A 169 -0.36 0.78 -1.46
N VAL A 170 -0.66 1.84 -0.71
CA VAL A 170 -1.53 1.76 0.48
C VAL A 170 -2.93 1.27 0.10
N LEU A 171 -3.53 1.89 -0.92
CA LEU A 171 -4.85 1.50 -1.44
C LEU A 171 -4.88 0.03 -1.86
N HIS A 172 -3.82 -0.47 -2.51
CA HIS A 172 -3.71 -1.87 -2.87
C HIS A 172 -3.76 -2.81 -1.64
N TYR A 173 -3.01 -2.49 -0.58
CA TYR A 173 -3.01 -3.33 0.62
C TYR A 173 -4.33 -3.28 1.37
N VAL A 174 -5.02 -2.13 1.37
CA VAL A 174 -6.39 -1.99 1.88
C VAL A 174 -7.35 -2.89 1.08
N ILE A 175 -7.40 -2.75 -0.26
CA ILE A 175 -8.25 -3.57 -1.13
C ILE A 175 -7.95 -5.06 -0.95
N LYS A 176 -6.67 -5.44 -0.92
CA LYS A 176 -6.24 -6.83 -0.72
C LYS A 176 -6.75 -7.39 0.60
N ALA A 177 -6.71 -6.60 1.68
CA ALA A 177 -7.16 -7.02 2.99
C ALA A 177 -8.68 -7.18 3.04
N LEU A 178 -9.43 -6.22 2.49
CA LEU A 178 -10.89 -6.27 2.43
C LEU A 178 -11.38 -7.44 1.57
N ALA A 179 -10.75 -7.68 0.41
CA ALA A 179 -11.05 -8.82 -0.46
C ALA A 179 -10.82 -10.20 0.20
N SER A 180 -10.04 -10.26 1.28
CA SER A 180 -9.74 -11.52 2.00
C SER A 180 -10.84 -11.94 2.99
N ARG A 181 -11.77 -11.04 3.29
CA ARG A 181 -12.90 -11.28 4.21
C ARG A 181 -13.87 -12.30 3.61
N ARG A 182 -14.40 -13.19 4.46
CA ARG A 182 -15.16 -14.37 4.02
C ARG A 182 -16.61 -14.37 4.48
N LEU A 183 -17.00 -13.49 5.41
CA LEU A 183 -18.39 -13.38 5.83
C LEU A 183 -19.21 -12.72 4.72
N MET A 184 -20.43 -13.20 4.51
CA MET A 184 -21.31 -12.71 3.44
C MET A 184 -21.57 -11.19 3.51
N ALA A 185 -21.77 -10.66 4.73
CA ALA A 185 -21.96 -9.23 4.92
C ALA A 185 -20.71 -8.42 4.51
N GLU A 186 -19.52 -8.92 4.81
CA GLU A 186 -18.25 -8.28 4.44
C GLU A 186 -17.99 -8.37 2.93
N GLN A 187 -18.36 -9.48 2.29
CA GLN A 187 -18.25 -9.64 0.84
C GLN A 187 -19.16 -8.66 0.10
N ARG A 188 -20.41 -8.50 0.56
CA ARG A 188 -21.33 -7.49 0.00
C ARG A 188 -20.80 -6.07 0.15
N ALA A 189 -20.26 -5.74 1.33
CA ALA A 189 -19.62 -4.44 1.54
C ALA A 189 -18.40 -4.23 0.62
N PHE A 190 -17.64 -5.29 0.31
CA PHE A 190 -16.55 -5.22 -0.65
C PHE A 190 -17.03 -5.08 -2.10
N GLU A 191 -18.14 -5.73 -2.48
CA GLU A 191 -18.77 -5.54 -3.80
C GLU A 191 -19.28 -4.11 -3.98
N GLU A 192 -19.92 -3.55 -2.96
CA GLU A 192 -20.37 -2.15 -2.97
C GLU A 192 -19.18 -1.18 -3.11
N LEU A 193 -18.13 -1.36 -2.32
CA LEU A 193 -16.89 -0.61 -2.47
C LEU A 193 -16.30 -0.76 -3.86
N GLY A 194 -16.28 -1.99 -4.39
CA GLY A 194 -15.77 -2.28 -5.73
C GLY A 194 -16.51 -1.50 -6.80
N SER A 195 -17.85 -1.45 -6.73
CA SER A 195 -18.66 -0.68 -7.68
C SER A 195 -18.37 0.81 -7.68
N GLN A 196 -17.94 1.38 -6.54
CA GLN A 196 -17.65 2.81 -6.41
C GLN A 196 -16.27 3.20 -6.98
N ILE A 197 -15.27 2.31 -6.86
CA ILE A 197 -13.88 2.65 -7.19
C ILE A 197 -13.35 1.98 -8.46
N PHE A 198 -14.02 0.93 -8.95
CA PHE A 198 -13.51 0.12 -10.06
C PHE A 198 -13.28 0.94 -11.33
N SER A 199 -14.30 1.66 -11.81
CA SER A 199 -14.23 2.46 -13.04
C SER A 199 -13.06 3.45 -12.99
N TYR A 200 -12.91 4.17 -11.88
CA TYR A 200 -11.82 5.13 -11.72
C TYR A 200 -10.43 4.47 -11.76
N LEU A 201 -10.26 3.35 -11.05
CA LEU A 201 -8.98 2.64 -11.07
C LEU A 201 -8.69 2.00 -12.44
N ALA A 202 -9.71 1.52 -13.14
CA ALA A 202 -9.59 0.87 -14.44
C ALA A 202 -9.23 1.89 -15.55
N TRP A 203 -10.00 2.97 -15.64
CA TRP A 203 -9.97 3.86 -16.79
C TRP A 203 -9.10 5.09 -16.54
N ASP A 204 -9.34 5.82 -15.46
CA ASP A 204 -8.62 7.06 -15.18
C ASP A 204 -7.16 6.79 -14.80
N ILE A 205 -6.90 5.69 -14.09
CA ILE A 205 -5.56 5.35 -13.62
C ILE A 205 -4.88 4.29 -14.49
N TRP A 206 -5.38 3.05 -14.51
CA TRP A 206 -4.65 1.94 -15.12
C TRP A 206 -4.53 2.06 -16.65
N ALA A 207 -5.62 2.39 -17.35
CA ALA A 207 -5.60 2.56 -18.80
C ALA A 207 -4.71 3.76 -19.21
N THR A 208 -4.81 4.88 -18.49
CA THR A 208 -3.96 6.06 -18.69
C THR A 208 -2.48 5.72 -18.50
N LEU A 209 -2.10 5.10 -17.38
CA LEU A 209 -0.71 4.74 -17.09
C LEU A 209 -0.16 3.73 -18.09
N THR A 210 -0.96 2.74 -18.49
CA THR A 210 -0.56 1.73 -19.48
C THR A 210 -0.37 2.36 -20.85
N GLY A 211 -1.26 3.27 -21.26
CA GLY A 211 -1.12 4.04 -22.50
C GLY A 211 0.13 4.91 -22.50
N ARG A 212 0.38 5.66 -21.41
CA ARG A 212 1.59 6.47 -21.23
C ARG A 212 2.86 5.64 -21.29
N PHE A 213 2.90 4.50 -20.59
CA PHE A 213 4.01 3.57 -20.65
C PHE A 213 4.32 3.15 -22.09
N LEU A 214 3.32 2.66 -22.84
CA LEU A 214 3.51 2.21 -24.22
C LEU A 214 3.99 3.34 -25.15
N GLN A 215 3.52 4.58 -24.92
CA GLN A 215 3.97 5.75 -25.67
C GLN A 215 5.42 6.13 -25.32
N GLN A 216 5.75 6.20 -24.04
CA GLN A 216 7.07 6.61 -23.55
C GLN A 216 8.18 5.64 -23.97
N VAL A 217 7.88 4.34 -24.04
CA VAL A 217 8.83 3.36 -24.59
C VAL A 217 9.15 3.65 -26.06
N LYS A 218 8.16 4.03 -26.87
CA LYS A 218 8.37 4.40 -28.28
C LYS A 218 9.15 5.71 -28.43
N SER A 219 8.93 6.66 -27.52
CA SER A 219 9.63 7.95 -27.48
C SER A 219 11.05 7.86 -26.91
N GLY A 220 11.46 6.72 -26.34
CA GLY A 220 12.77 6.54 -25.71
C GLY A 220 12.90 7.12 -24.29
N GLU A 221 11.79 7.50 -23.66
CA GLU A 221 11.73 8.03 -22.29
C GLU A 221 11.70 6.90 -21.25
N GLU A 222 12.82 6.17 -21.11
CA GLU A 222 12.87 4.93 -20.32
C GLU A 222 12.50 5.12 -18.85
N ALA A 223 12.98 6.18 -18.21
CA ALA A 223 12.72 6.44 -16.78
C ALA A 223 11.23 6.73 -16.51
N GLN A 224 10.59 7.53 -17.36
CA GLN A 224 9.17 7.83 -17.28
C GLN A 224 8.34 6.58 -17.60
N ALA A 225 8.73 5.81 -18.62
CA ALA A 225 8.09 4.54 -18.97
C ALA A 225 8.13 3.55 -17.79
N LEU A 226 9.28 3.40 -17.13
CA LEU A 226 9.43 2.54 -15.96
C LEU A 226 8.55 3.00 -14.79
N SER A 227 8.51 4.30 -14.52
CA SER A 227 7.65 4.90 -13.48
C SER A 227 6.16 4.65 -13.77
N ALA A 228 5.71 4.86 -15.01
CA ALA A 228 4.33 4.59 -15.42
C ALA A 228 3.98 3.10 -15.28
N LEU A 229 4.89 2.20 -15.70
CA LEU A 229 4.72 0.76 -15.61
C LEU A 229 4.64 0.25 -14.16
N GLN A 230 5.49 0.74 -13.26
CA GLN A 230 5.49 0.37 -11.85
C GLN A 230 4.16 0.77 -11.18
N ARG A 231 3.65 1.97 -11.47
CA ARG A 231 2.34 2.42 -10.99
C ARG A 231 1.19 1.60 -11.59
N ALA A 232 1.21 1.34 -12.90
CA ALA A 232 0.21 0.51 -13.58
C ALA A 232 0.17 -0.91 -13.00
N TYR A 233 1.34 -1.48 -12.67
CA TYR A 233 1.45 -2.78 -12.02
C TYR A 233 0.77 -2.80 -10.64
N ILE A 234 0.97 -1.78 -9.82
CA ILE A 234 0.30 -1.69 -8.51
C ILE A 234 -1.22 -1.65 -8.69
N VAL A 235 -1.72 -0.83 -9.62
CA VAL A 235 -3.16 -0.70 -9.88
C VAL A 235 -3.73 -2.01 -10.41
N MET A 236 -3.02 -2.70 -11.30
CA MET A 236 -3.42 -4.02 -11.81
C MET A 236 -3.59 -5.05 -10.68
N ARG A 237 -2.75 -5.00 -9.64
CA ARG A 237 -2.91 -5.86 -8.47
C ARG A 237 -4.21 -5.56 -7.70
N SER A 238 -4.63 -4.30 -7.64
CA SER A 238 -5.91 -3.89 -7.05
C SER A 238 -7.09 -4.29 -7.93
N LEU A 239 -7.04 -3.98 -9.23
CA LEU A 239 -8.07 -4.33 -10.21
C LEU A 239 -8.31 -5.83 -10.28
N ARG A 240 -7.25 -6.65 -10.17
CA ARG A 240 -7.39 -8.10 -10.03
C ARG A 240 -8.28 -8.50 -8.86
N LYS A 241 -8.15 -7.86 -7.70
CA LYS A 241 -9.02 -8.15 -6.55
C LYS A 241 -10.44 -7.66 -6.78
N LEU A 242 -10.61 -6.51 -7.43
CA LEU A 242 -11.92 -5.94 -7.71
C LEU A 242 -12.70 -6.74 -8.76
N ILE A 243 -12.09 -7.11 -9.88
CA ILE A 243 -12.75 -7.89 -10.95
C ILE A 243 -13.14 -9.30 -10.48
N VAL A 244 -12.33 -9.92 -9.62
CA VAL A 244 -12.56 -11.30 -9.15
C VAL A 244 -13.51 -11.32 -7.93
N TYR A 245 -13.33 -10.43 -6.97
CA TYR A 245 -14.05 -10.48 -5.68
C TYR A 245 -15.00 -9.30 -5.43
N GLY A 246 -14.84 -8.20 -6.16
CA GLY A 246 -15.62 -6.96 -6.01
C GLY A 246 -16.81 -6.87 -6.96
N CYS A 247 -17.04 -7.88 -7.80
CA CYS A 247 -18.23 -8.00 -8.62
C CYS A 247 -18.71 -9.46 -8.63
N SER A 248 -19.95 -9.69 -8.19
CA SER A 248 -20.53 -11.04 -8.17
C SER A 248 -20.91 -11.56 -9.56
N LYS A 249 -21.23 -10.67 -10.50
CA LYS A 249 -21.65 -11.02 -11.86
C LYS A 249 -21.01 -10.08 -12.90
N PRO A 250 -19.70 -10.21 -13.19
CA PRO A 250 -18.99 -9.34 -14.13
C PRO A 250 -19.68 -9.26 -15.50
N TYR A 251 -20.19 -10.38 -16.01
CA TYR A 251 -20.96 -10.47 -17.28
C TYR A 251 -22.21 -9.57 -17.37
N LYS A 252 -22.73 -9.08 -16.24
CA LYS A 252 -23.86 -8.13 -16.24
C LYS A 252 -23.42 -6.67 -16.30
N SER A 253 -22.15 -6.40 -16.03
CA SER A 253 -21.60 -5.06 -16.01
C SER A 253 -20.81 -4.82 -17.28
N THR A 254 -21.34 -3.97 -18.15
CA THR A 254 -20.64 -3.49 -19.35
C THR A 254 -19.24 -2.98 -19.00
N ASP A 255 -19.11 -2.22 -17.91
CA ASP A 255 -17.84 -1.66 -17.47
C ASP A 255 -16.75 -2.72 -17.16
N HIS A 256 -17.12 -3.77 -16.42
CA HIS A 256 -16.21 -4.87 -16.10
C HIS A 256 -15.85 -5.67 -17.36
N MET A 257 -16.81 -5.92 -18.26
CA MET A 257 -16.56 -6.64 -19.51
C MET A 257 -15.64 -5.86 -20.46
N ASN A 258 -15.89 -4.56 -20.63
CA ASN A 258 -15.02 -3.66 -21.39
C ASN A 258 -13.59 -3.65 -20.83
N PHE A 259 -13.44 -3.66 -19.50
CA PHE A 259 -12.13 -3.74 -18.87
C PHE A 259 -11.42 -5.05 -19.20
N VAL A 260 -12.13 -6.19 -19.21
CA VAL A 260 -11.55 -7.49 -19.57
C VAL A 260 -11.09 -7.52 -21.03
N GLU A 261 -11.88 -6.96 -21.96
CA GLU A 261 -11.47 -6.79 -23.36
C GLU A 261 -10.21 -5.92 -23.48
N GLN A 262 -10.20 -4.78 -22.77
CA GLN A 262 -9.04 -3.89 -22.73
C GLN A 262 -7.80 -4.60 -22.16
N LEU A 263 -7.99 -5.47 -21.16
CA LEU A 263 -6.92 -6.27 -20.55
C LEU A 263 -6.30 -7.25 -21.55
N PHE A 264 -7.11 -7.92 -22.38
CA PHE A 264 -6.61 -8.77 -23.47
C PHE A 264 -5.81 -7.97 -24.50
N GLN A 265 -6.34 -6.81 -24.92
CA GLN A 265 -5.65 -5.94 -25.87
C GLN A 265 -4.29 -5.48 -25.34
N ARG A 266 -4.23 -5.02 -24.08
CA ARG A 266 -2.97 -4.57 -23.46
C ARG A 266 -2.00 -5.72 -23.23
N LEU A 267 -2.49 -6.90 -22.85
CA LEU A 267 -1.66 -8.10 -22.71
C LEU A 267 -0.94 -8.43 -24.02
N ARG A 268 -1.68 -8.43 -25.14
CA ARG A 268 -1.10 -8.64 -26.48
C ARG A 268 -0.02 -7.61 -26.81
N GLN A 269 -0.33 -6.32 -26.64
CA GLN A 269 0.63 -5.24 -26.90
C GLN A 269 1.89 -5.35 -26.04
N CYS A 270 1.75 -5.71 -24.77
CA CYS A 270 2.89 -5.91 -23.87
C CYS A 270 3.73 -7.13 -24.27
N LEU A 271 3.13 -8.21 -24.77
CA LEU A 271 3.84 -9.39 -25.26
C LEU A 271 4.64 -9.08 -26.54
N GLU A 272 4.03 -8.34 -27.48
CA GLU A 272 4.68 -7.86 -28.70
C GLU A 272 5.85 -6.93 -28.34
N LEU A 273 5.62 -5.96 -27.44
CA LEU A 273 6.68 -5.06 -26.97
C LEU A 273 7.83 -5.82 -26.27
N ARG A 274 7.51 -6.82 -25.45
CA ARG A 274 8.52 -7.67 -24.82
C ARG A 274 9.38 -8.39 -25.85
N TYR A 275 8.78 -8.87 -26.93
CA TYR A 275 9.51 -9.52 -28.02
C TYR A 275 10.44 -8.53 -28.72
N GLU A 276 9.94 -7.34 -29.09
CA GLU A 276 10.73 -6.27 -29.70
C GLU A 276 11.92 -5.85 -28.84
N LEU A 277 11.70 -5.63 -27.54
CA LEU A 277 12.76 -5.24 -26.60
C LEU A 277 13.84 -6.32 -26.41
N ARG A 278 13.51 -7.60 -26.58
CA ARG A 278 14.47 -8.71 -26.47
C ARG A 278 15.23 -8.98 -27.77
N MET A 279 14.58 -8.77 -28.92
CA MET A 279 15.15 -9.08 -30.24
C MET A 279 15.83 -7.88 -30.92
N GLY A 280 15.62 -6.66 -30.41
CA GLY A 280 16.16 -5.43 -30.99
C GLY A 280 17.69 -5.32 -30.89
N PRO A 281 18.36 -4.67 -31.88
CA PRO A 281 19.80 -4.44 -31.87
C PRO A 281 20.14 -3.30 -30.89
N GLY A 282 20.34 -3.64 -29.62
CA GLY A 282 20.77 -2.69 -28.60
C GLY A 282 21.47 -3.39 -27.43
N PRO A 283 22.58 -2.84 -26.91
CA PRO A 283 23.28 -3.45 -25.78
C PRO A 283 22.40 -3.34 -24.53
N ALA A 284 21.98 -4.47 -23.95
CA ALA A 284 21.47 -4.56 -22.57
C ALA A 284 20.42 -3.50 -22.15
N ARG A 285 19.65 -2.95 -23.11
CA ARG A 285 19.08 -1.60 -23.03
C ARG A 285 17.83 -1.44 -22.15
N ALA A 286 17.48 -2.43 -21.32
CA ALA A 286 16.66 -2.24 -20.12
C ALA A 286 16.37 -3.58 -19.39
N SER A 287 17.37 -4.19 -18.74
CA SER A 287 17.12 -5.40 -17.92
C SER A 287 16.00 -5.18 -16.89
N GLN A 288 15.95 -3.97 -16.31
CA GLN A 288 14.93 -3.59 -15.35
C GLN A 288 13.54 -3.39 -15.99
N LEU A 289 13.42 -2.64 -17.10
CA LEU A 289 12.13 -2.43 -17.77
C LEU A 289 11.55 -3.75 -18.28
N ILE A 290 12.37 -4.62 -18.86
CA ILE A 290 11.94 -5.94 -19.32
C ILE A 290 11.44 -6.78 -18.14
N SER A 291 12.16 -6.79 -17.01
CA SER A 291 11.75 -7.51 -15.80
C SER A 291 10.42 -6.99 -15.23
N GLU A 292 10.23 -5.67 -15.17
CA GLU A 292 8.97 -5.08 -14.71
C GLU A 292 7.82 -5.31 -15.72
N LEU A 293 8.10 -5.31 -17.02
CA LEU A 293 7.13 -5.63 -18.07
C LEU A 293 6.68 -7.08 -17.96
N GLU A 294 7.60 -8.02 -17.71
CA GLU A 294 7.29 -9.42 -17.47
C GLU A 294 6.43 -9.61 -16.22
N ARG A 295 6.74 -8.91 -15.12
CA ARG A 295 5.90 -8.91 -13.92
C ARG A 295 4.49 -8.37 -14.20
N PHE A 296 4.39 -7.33 -15.04
CA PHE A 296 3.11 -6.76 -15.44
C PHE A 296 2.28 -7.71 -16.31
N ILE A 297 2.89 -8.32 -17.33
CA ILE A 297 2.29 -9.38 -18.17
C ILE A 297 1.78 -10.52 -17.31
N LEU A 298 2.61 -11.06 -16.42
CA LEU A 298 2.22 -12.13 -15.50
C LEU A 298 1.04 -11.70 -14.61
N LYS A 299 0.97 -10.44 -14.19
CA LYS A 299 -0.16 -9.97 -13.37
C LYS A 299 -1.47 -9.95 -14.14
N MET A 300 -1.45 -9.51 -15.39
CA MET A 300 -2.61 -9.51 -16.28
C MET A 300 -3.08 -10.95 -16.54
N MET A 301 -2.15 -11.86 -16.85
CA MET A 301 -2.46 -13.28 -17.05
C MET A 301 -3.07 -13.94 -15.81
N ILE A 302 -2.50 -13.70 -14.62
CA ILE A 302 -3.06 -14.22 -13.36
C ILE A 302 -4.46 -13.66 -13.12
N ALA A 303 -4.72 -12.39 -13.46
CA ALA A 303 -6.05 -11.81 -13.28
C ALA A 303 -7.09 -12.45 -14.20
N LEU A 304 -6.73 -12.68 -15.47
CA LEU A 304 -7.59 -13.40 -16.42
C LEU A 304 -7.84 -14.84 -15.95
N ASN A 305 -6.82 -15.55 -15.48
CA ASN A 305 -6.98 -16.92 -15.01
C ASN A 305 -7.87 -17.01 -13.74
N GLU A 306 -7.62 -16.15 -12.74
CA GLU A 306 -8.48 -16.08 -11.54
C GLU A 306 -9.94 -15.69 -11.91
N LEU A 307 -10.14 -14.88 -12.95
CA LEU A 307 -11.46 -14.52 -13.47
C LEU A 307 -12.15 -15.72 -14.12
N VAL A 308 -11.46 -16.50 -14.96
CA VAL A 308 -11.99 -17.73 -15.58
C VAL A 308 -12.43 -18.74 -14.53
N GLU A 309 -11.56 -19.01 -13.55
CA GLU A 309 -11.81 -19.99 -12.49
C GLU A 309 -13.04 -19.64 -11.65
N ARG A 310 -13.27 -18.34 -11.41
CA ARG A 310 -14.36 -17.89 -10.52
C ARG A 310 -15.63 -17.49 -11.27
N HIS A 311 -15.50 -17.00 -12.50
CA HIS A 311 -16.57 -16.38 -13.29
C HIS A 311 -16.57 -16.91 -14.73
N SER A 312 -16.58 -18.24 -14.88
CA SER A 312 -16.51 -18.94 -16.18
C SER A 312 -17.51 -18.43 -17.22
N ILE A 313 -18.73 -18.05 -16.80
CA ILE A 313 -19.77 -17.48 -17.69
C ILE A 313 -19.32 -16.16 -18.30
N SER A 314 -18.65 -15.30 -17.53
CA SER A 314 -18.17 -14.00 -18.05
C SER A 314 -17.10 -14.21 -19.11
N PHE A 315 -16.25 -15.21 -18.92
CA PHE A 315 -15.24 -15.55 -19.92
C PHE A 315 -15.85 -16.16 -21.19
N ALA A 316 -16.89 -17.00 -21.06
CA ALA A 316 -17.58 -17.61 -22.19
C ALA A 316 -18.23 -16.59 -23.14
N GLN A 317 -18.47 -15.35 -22.71
CA GLN A 317 -18.99 -14.28 -23.58
C GLN A 317 -17.89 -13.58 -24.40
N LEU A 318 -16.62 -13.85 -24.12
CA LEU A 318 -15.46 -13.20 -24.76
C LEU A 318 -14.77 -14.09 -25.81
N VAL A 319 -15.16 -15.36 -25.91
CA VAL A 319 -14.69 -16.36 -26.87
C VAL A 319 -15.80 -16.61 -27.89
#